data_AF-A0ABC8D7U6-F1
#
_entry.id   AF-A0ABC8D7U6-F1
#
_cell.length_a   1.000
_cell.length_b   1.000
_cell.length_c   1.000
_cell.angle_alpha   90.00
_cell.angle_beta   90.00
_cell.angle_gamma   90.00
#
_symmetry.space_group_name_H-M   'P 1'
#
loop_
_entity.id
_entity.type
_entity.pdbx_description
1 polymer ?
#
loop_
_entity_poly.entity_id
_entity_poly.type
_entity_poly.pdbx_seq_one_letter_code
_entity_poly.pdbx_strand_id
1 'polypeptide(L)' 'MLNIEERYLLHMQLTKQRKMKIKEIAASVYRTPSLISRYFNGKCNVSAEVENALVNLNKDTPGI' A
#
# COMPACT_ATOMS: atom_id res chain seq x y z
N MET A 1 5.62 23.76 9.93
CA MET A 1 6.46 23.37 8.76
C MET A 1 7.45 22.33 9.27
N LEU A 2 7.50 21.13 8.69
CA LEU A 2 8.45 20.11 9.16
C LEU A 2 9.88 20.46 8.75
N ASN A 3 10.83 20.25 9.66
CA ASN A 3 12.26 20.34 9.39
C ASN A 3 12.76 19.16 8.54
N ILE A 4 14.03 19.19 8.12
CA ILE A 4 14.58 18.19 7.19
C ILE A 4 14.57 16.78 7.81
N GLU A 5 14.93 16.65 9.08
CA GLU A 5 14.95 15.36 9.79
C GLU A 5 13.54 14.79 9.97
N GLU A 6 12.59 15.63 10.36
CA GLU A 6 11.18 15.26 10.49
C GLU A 6 10.58 14.79 9.16
N ARG A 7 10.91 15.46 8.05
CA ARG A 7 10.50 15.03 6.70
C ARG A 7 11.10 13.66 6.33
N TYR A 8 12.36 13.43 6.68
CA TYR A 8 13.02 12.15 6.44
C TYR A 8 12.37 11.01 7.22
N LEU A 9 12.11 11.21 8.51
CA LEU A 9 11.43 10.22 9.36
C LEU A 9 10.02 9.93 8.87
N LEU A 10 9.25 10.96 8.51
CA LEU A 10 7.92 10.81 7.94
C LEU A 10 7.96 10.00 6.64
N HIS A 11 8.89 10.31 5.74
CA HIS A 11 9.06 9.56 4.48
C HIS A 11 9.40 8.08 4.73
N MET A 12 10.28 7.78 5.69
CA MET A 12 10.58 6.40 6.07
C MET A 12 9.36 5.67 6.63
N GLN A 13 8.58 6.31 7.50
CA GLN A 13 7.37 5.72 8.07
C GLN A 13 6.32 5.42 7.00
N LEU A 14 6.02 6.38 6.12
CA LEU A 14 5.10 6.20 5.01
C LEU A 14 5.57 5.07 4.07
N THR A 15 6.87 4.99 3.80
CA THR A 15 7.44 3.92 2.99
C THR A 15 7.28 2.54 3.65
N LYS A 16 7.48 2.45 4.97
CA LYS A 16 7.26 1.20 5.73
C LYS A 16 5.78 0.79 5.70
N GLN A 17 4.86 1.72 5.98
CA GLN A 17 3.42 1.48 5.93
C GLN A 17 2.98 0.99 4.54
N ARG A 18 3.45 1.64 3.47
CA ARG A 18 3.17 1.22 2.10
C ARG A 18 3.66 -0.20 1.80
N LYS A 19 4.87 -0.56 2.26
CA LYS A 19 5.42 -1.92 2.08
C LYS A 19 4.60 -2.97 2.85
N MET A 20 4.14 -2.66 4.05
CA MET A 20 3.28 -3.55 4.84
C MET A 20 1.95 -3.79 4.14
N LYS A 21 1.29 -2.71 3.70
CA LYS A 21 0.01 -2.77 2.98
C LYS A 21 0.11 -3.59 1.68
N ILE A 22 1.20 -3.45 0.93
CA ILE A 22 1.46 -4.27 -0.26
C ILE A 22 1.52 -5.77 0.08
N LYS A 23 2.12 -6.14 1.20
CA LYS A 23 2.22 -7.54 1.63
C LYS A 23 0.86 -8.10 2.07
N GLU A 24 0.08 -7.31 2.80
CA GLU A 24 -1.26 -7.70 3.25
C GLU A 24 -2.20 -7.95 2.06
N ILE A 25 -2.23 -7.02 1.09
CA ILE A 25 -3.00 -7.20 -0.14
C ILE A 25 -2.55 -8.46 -0.88
N ALA A 26 -1.24 -8.63 -1.07
CA ALA A 26 -0.68 -9.77 -1.76
C ALA A 26 -1.10 -11.10 -1.12
N ALA A 27 -1.09 -11.18 0.21
CA ALA A 27 -1.58 -12.34 0.95
C ALA A 27 -3.09 -12.56 0.77
N SER A 28 -3.90 -11.48 0.83
CA SER A 28 -5.36 -11.58 0.71
C SER A 28 -5.84 -12.07 -0.66
N VAL A 29 -5.09 -11.76 -1.74
CA VAL A 29 -5.45 -12.15 -3.11
C VAL A 29 -4.60 -13.30 -3.67
N TYR A 30 -3.78 -13.95 -2.84
CA TYR A 30 -2.86 -15.02 -3.25
C TYR A 30 -1.95 -14.63 -4.43
N ARG A 31 -1.43 -13.39 -4.42
CA ARG A 31 -0.52 -12.85 -5.45
C ARG A 31 0.85 -12.50 -4.87
N THR A 32 1.80 -12.19 -5.75
CA THR A 32 3.14 -11.75 -5.32
C THR A 32 3.15 -10.27 -4.94
N PRO A 33 3.90 -9.87 -3.88
CA PRO A 33 4.07 -8.46 -3.53
C PRO A 33 4.63 -7.59 -4.66
N SER A 34 5.43 -8.18 -5.57
CA SER A 34 5.98 -7.49 -6.74
C SER A 34 4.92 -7.15 -7.78
N LEU A 35 3.87 -7.96 -7.93
CA LEU A 35 2.73 -7.64 -8.78
C LEU A 35 1.91 -6.50 -8.17
N ILE A 36 1.60 -6.59 -6.88
CA ILE A 36 0.88 -5.53 -6.16
C ILE A 36 1.64 -4.19 -6.20
N SER A 37 2.95 -4.21 -6.00
CA SER A 37 3.81 -3.02 -6.13
C SER A 37 3.73 -2.38 -7.53
N ARG A 38 3.61 -3.18 -8.60
CA ARG A 38 3.46 -2.64 -9.96
C ARG A 38 2.12 -1.92 -10.15
N TYR A 39 1.03 -2.43 -9.56
CA TYR A 39 -0.27 -1.73 -9.54
C TYR A 39 -0.15 -0.35 -8.87
N PHE A 40 0.44 -0.28 -7.67
CA PHE A 40 0.63 0.99 -6.96
C PHE A 40 1.57 1.98 -7.66
N ASN A 41 2.38 1.53 -8.61
CA ASN A 41 3.28 2.37 -9.38
C ASN A 41 2.74 2.65 -10.80
N GLY A 42 1.49 2.26 -11.10
CA GLY A 42 0.87 2.47 -12.42
C GLY A 42 1.54 1.70 -13.56
N LYS A 43 2.29 0.64 -13.25
CA LYS A 43 3.04 -0.15 -14.24
C LYS A 43 2.23 -1.29 -14.87
N CYS A 44 1.03 -1.57 -14.37
CA CYS A 44 0.08 -2.51 -14.95
C CYS A 44 -1.35 -2.25 -14.44
N ASN A 45 -2.35 -2.75 -15.17
CA ASN A 45 -3.77 -2.59 -14.83
C ASN A 45 -4.14 -3.43 -13.61
N VAL A 46 -4.84 -2.82 -12.65
CA VAL A 46 -5.31 -3.49 -11.44
C VAL A 46 -6.40 -4.51 -11.80
N SER A 47 -6.35 -5.71 -11.23
CA SER A 47 -7.44 -6.68 -11.36
C SER A 47 -8.56 -6.39 -10.37
N ALA A 48 -9.79 -6.80 -10.69
CA ALA A 48 -10.95 -6.63 -9.81
C ALA A 48 -10.76 -7.29 -8.43
N GLU A 49 -10.02 -8.41 -8.36
CA GLU A 49 -9.64 -9.08 -7.11
C GLU A 49 -8.83 -8.15 -6.20
N VAL A 50 -7.87 -7.42 -6.78
CA VAL A 50 -7.00 -6.50 -6.05
C VAL A 50 -7.73 -5.21 -5.69
N GLU A 51 -8.61 -4.70 -6.55
CA GLU A 51 -9.48 -3.56 -6.22
C GLU A 51 -10.39 -3.87 -5.03
N ASN A 52 -11.03 -5.05 -5.02
CA ASN A 52 -11.87 -5.46 -3.90
C ASN A 52 -11.07 -5.63 -2.60
N ALA A 53 -9.86 -6.19 -2.67
CA ALA A 53 -8.97 -6.29 -1.52
C ALA A 53 -8.55 -4.91 -0.98
N LEU A 54 -8.25 -3.96 -1.87
CA LEU A 54 -7.94 -2.57 -1.50
C LEU A 54 -9.11 -1.89 -0.79
N VAL A 55 -10.33 -2.06 -1.31
CA VAL A 55 -11.55 -1.51 -0.71
C VAL A 55 -11.80 -2.12 0.68
N ASN A 56 -11.66 -3.43 0.82
CA ASN A 56 -11.89 -4.10 2.10
C ASN A 56 -10.84 -3.74 3.16
N LEU A 57 -9.56 -3.64 2.78
CA LEU A 57 -8.51 -3.19 3.70
C LEU A 57 -8.69 -1.72 4.14
N ASN A 58 -9.28 -0.89 3.29
CA ASN A 58 -9.63 0.48 3.67
C ASN A 58 -10.90 0.56 4.53
N LYS A 59 -11.76 -0.46 4.55
CA LYS A 59 -12.93 -0.52 5.46
C LYS A 59 -12.50 -0.78 6.91
N ASP A 60 -11.44 -1.56 7.10
CA ASP A 60 -10.84 -1.80 8.42
C ASP A 60 -9.99 -0.62 8.92
N THR A 61 -9.84 0.43 8.11
CA THR A 61 -9.30 1.74 8.52
C THR A 61 -10.42 2.79 8.45
N PRO A 62 -11.35 2.83 9.42
CA PRO A 62 -12.31 3.91 9.52
C PRO A 62 -11.56 5.22 9.86
N GLY A 63 -11.21 5.96 8.81
CA GLY A 63 -10.89 7.38 8.87
C GLY A 63 -9.76 7.79 9.80
N ILE A 64 -8.60 7.12 9.78
CA ILE A 64 -7.30 7.69 10.22
C ILE A 64 -6.17 7.08 9.39
#